data_AF-A0A3P3U9D7-F1
#
_entry.id   AF-A0A3P3U9D7-F1
#
_cell.length_a   1.000
_cell.length_b   1.000
_cell.length_c   1.000
_cell.angle_alpha   90.00
_cell.angle_beta   90.00
_cell.angle_gamma   90.00
#
_symmetry.space_group_name_H-M   'P 1'
#
loop_
_entity.id
_entity.type
_entity.pdbx_description
1 polymer ?
#
loop_
_entity_poly.entity_id
_entity_poly.type
_entity_poly.pdbx_seq_one_letter_code
_entity_poly.pdbx_strand_id
1 'polypeptide(L)'
;MEGAKRWEGRNAEFAGERDRRLLASFNRSLCQMIDAYDYFGKGRGLSEEDKIVRLLLFTPEEKQALSQDCTPNSKLRLQVEHVFQAMAVTLEVETEQLMQSMVEMNGEGFGRAIVSSGRLILSSVTLRAGLRFPFTSAAKLEKFVLNQMREALDWLDRHQEVAAAR
;
A
#
# COMPACT_ATOMS: atom_id res chain seq x y z
N MET A 1 -14.97 26.82 -27.28
CA MET A 1 -15.02 26.29 -25.90
C MET A 1 -15.27 24.76 -25.84
N GLU A 2 -15.59 24.07 -26.94
CA GLU A 2 -15.77 22.60 -26.97
C GLU A 2 -14.48 21.77 -26.98
N GLY A 3 -13.34 22.36 -27.37
CA GLY A 3 -12.05 21.64 -27.45
C GLY A 3 -11.46 21.29 -26.08
N ALA A 4 -11.60 22.16 -25.07
CA ALA A 4 -11.02 21.95 -23.73
C ALA A 4 -11.71 20.80 -22.97
N LYS A 5 -13.05 20.74 -23.02
CA LYS A 5 -13.83 19.66 -22.37
C LYS A 5 -13.51 18.26 -22.90
N ARG A 6 -13.19 18.14 -24.20
CA ARG A 6 -12.81 16.86 -24.83
C ARG A 6 -11.41 16.40 -24.43
N TRP A 7 -10.50 17.32 -24.09
CA TRP A 7 -9.16 17.00 -23.60
C TRP A 7 -9.18 16.66 -22.10
N GLU A 8 -9.97 17.36 -21.30
CA GLU A 8 -10.18 17.05 -19.87
C GLU A 8 -10.82 15.66 -19.66
N GLY A 9 -11.83 15.32 -20.47
CA GLY A 9 -12.49 14.00 -20.39
C GLY A 9 -11.55 12.83 -20.69
N ARG A 10 -10.66 12.98 -21.68
CA ARG A 10 -9.66 11.93 -21.99
C ARG A 10 -8.61 11.79 -20.89
N ASN A 11 -8.10 12.88 -20.33
CA ASN A 11 -7.14 12.81 -19.22
C ASN A 11 -7.75 12.14 -17.97
N ALA A 12 -9.03 12.39 -17.68
CA ALA A 12 -9.73 11.72 -16.60
C ALA A 12 -9.91 10.21 -16.84
N GLU A 13 -10.20 9.81 -18.09
CA GLU A 13 -10.31 8.40 -18.48
C GLU A 13 -8.96 7.67 -18.37
N PHE A 14 -7.86 8.29 -18.86
CA PHE A 14 -6.51 7.76 -18.72
C PHE A 14 -6.07 7.66 -17.25
N ALA A 15 -6.39 8.64 -16.43
CA ALA A 15 -6.15 8.58 -14.99
C ALA A 15 -6.91 7.40 -14.36
N GLY A 16 -8.20 7.25 -14.67
CA GLY A 16 -9.01 6.13 -14.18
C GLY A 16 -8.55 4.75 -14.66
N GLU A 17 -7.99 4.64 -15.86
CA GLU A 17 -7.35 3.39 -16.34
C GLU A 17 -6.05 3.10 -15.57
N ARG A 18 -5.18 4.11 -15.41
CA ARG A 18 -3.94 3.97 -14.63
C ARG A 18 -4.22 3.53 -13.19
N ASP A 19 -5.20 4.15 -12.55
CA ASP A 19 -5.57 3.82 -11.17
C ASP A 19 -6.03 2.36 -11.04
N ARG A 20 -6.87 1.90 -11.98
CA ARG A 20 -7.32 0.50 -12.01
C ARG A 20 -6.15 -0.46 -12.20
N ARG A 21 -5.20 -0.13 -13.08
CA ARG A 21 -3.98 -0.92 -13.27
C ARG A 21 -3.12 -0.97 -12.01
N LEU A 22 -2.90 0.18 -11.35
CA LEU A 22 -2.14 0.27 -10.10
C LEU A 22 -2.79 -0.57 -9.00
N LEU A 23 -4.11 -0.47 -8.82
CA LEU A 23 -4.83 -1.26 -7.82
C LEU A 23 -4.79 -2.76 -8.12
N ALA A 24 -4.95 -3.16 -9.38
CA ALA A 24 -4.86 -4.56 -9.77
C ALA A 24 -3.45 -5.15 -9.53
N SER A 25 -2.40 -4.37 -9.84
CA SER A 25 -1.00 -4.74 -9.57
C SER A 25 -0.73 -4.81 -8.06
N PHE A 26 -1.25 -3.86 -7.30
CA PHE A 26 -1.15 -3.84 -5.84
C PHE A 26 -1.82 -5.05 -5.20
N ASN A 27 -3.07 -5.36 -5.55
CA ASN A 27 -3.80 -6.48 -4.97
C ASN A 27 -3.11 -7.82 -5.27
N ARG A 28 -2.58 -7.99 -6.48
CA ARG A 28 -1.78 -9.16 -6.85
C ARG A 28 -0.50 -9.25 -6.02
N SER A 29 0.26 -8.17 -5.93
CA SER A 29 1.51 -8.11 -5.15
C SER A 29 1.27 -8.36 -3.66
N LEU A 30 0.17 -7.82 -3.13
CA LEU A 30 -0.26 -8.03 -1.76
C LEU A 30 -0.62 -9.50 -1.49
N CYS A 31 -1.30 -10.17 -2.42
CA CYS A 31 -1.57 -11.61 -2.32
C CYS A 31 -0.28 -12.43 -2.32
N GLN A 32 0.73 -12.04 -3.13
CA GLN A 32 2.05 -12.70 -3.11
C GLN A 32 2.75 -12.55 -1.76
N MET A 33 2.66 -11.38 -1.12
CA MET A 33 3.19 -11.18 0.24
C MET A 33 2.47 -12.08 1.24
N ILE A 34 1.13 -12.14 1.19
CA ILE A 34 0.35 -13.02 2.06
C ILE A 34 0.77 -14.49 1.88
N ASP A 35 0.91 -14.94 0.64
CA ASP A 35 1.30 -16.32 0.33
C ASP A 35 2.72 -16.65 0.82
N ALA A 36 3.65 -15.70 0.72
CA ALA A 36 5.03 -15.89 1.16
C ALA A 36 5.14 -16.11 2.69
N TYR A 37 4.21 -15.56 3.47
CA TYR A 37 4.18 -15.69 4.93
C TYR A 37 3.11 -16.70 5.43
N ASP A 38 2.37 -17.35 4.53
CA ASP A 38 1.35 -18.35 4.85
C ASP A 38 1.91 -19.77 4.89
N TYR A 39 2.73 -20.05 5.92
CA TYR A 39 3.36 -21.35 6.13
C TYR A 39 2.39 -22.55 6.17
N PHE A 40 1.14 -22.31 6.63
CA PHE A 40 0.13 -23.35 6.79
C PHE A 40 -0.82 -23.46 5.59
N GLY A 41 -0.67 -22.62 4.57
CA GLY A 41 -1.50 -22.64 3.36
C GLY A 41 -2.97 -22.31 3.61
N LYS A 42 -3.27 -21.45 4.59
CA LYS A 42 -4.64 -20.95 4.86
C LYS A 42 -5.27 -20.25 3.66
N GLY A 43 -4.46 -19.66 2.79
CA GLY A 43 -4.86 -18.95 1.57
C GLY A 43 -5.01 -19.85 0.34
N ARG A 44 -4.68 -21.14 0.44
CA ARG A 44 -4.70 -22.06 -0.71
C ARG A 44 -6.12 -22.22 -1.26
N GLY A 45 -6.29 -21.98 -2.56
CA GLY A 45 -7.58 -22.09 -3.25
C GLY A 45 -8.54 -20.92 -3.02
N LEU A 46 -8.14 -19.89 -2.27
CA LEU A 46 -8.90 -18.65 -2.16
C LEU A 46 -8.66 -17.75 -3.38
N SER A 47 -9.68 -16.97 -3.75
CA SER A 47 -9.52 -15.86 -4.68
C SER A 47 -8.62 -14.75 -4.10
N GLU A 48 -8.10 -13.86 -4.93
CA GLU A 48 -7.29 -12.71 -4.45
C GLU A 48 -8.09 -11.85 -3.45
N GLU A 49 -9.35 -11.56 -3.77
CA GLU A 49 -10.26 -10.80 -2.90
C GLU A 49 -10.51 -11.50 -1.57
N ASP A 50 -10.85 -12.80 -1.60
CA ASP A 50 -11.08 -13.58 -0.39
C ASP A 50 -9.83 -13.67 0.48
N LYS A 51 -8.65 -13.76 -0.14
CA LYS A 51 -7.37 -13.83 0.56
C LYS A 51 -7.09 -12.53 1.31
N ILE A 52 -7.26 -11.38 0.65
CA ILE A 52 -7.12 -10.06 1.27
C ILE A 52 -8.13 -9.93 2.43
N VAL A 53 -9.40 -10.26 2.20
CA VAL A 53 -10.45 -10.12 3.22
C VAL A 53 -10.20 -11.01 4.44
N ARG A 54 -9.81 -12.27 4.23
CA ARG A 54 -9.71 -13.26 5.31
C ARG A 54 -8.38 -13.23 6.05
N LEU A 55 -7.27 -12.98 5.36
CA LEU A 55 -5.93 -13.14 5.93
C LEU A 55 -5.26 -11.82 6.26
N LEU A 56 -5.61 -10.74 5.57
CA LEU A 56 -5.02 -9.42 5.79
C LEU A 56 -5.91 -8.50 6.63
N LEU A 57 -7.20 -8.39 6.29
CA LEU A 57 -8.10 -7.43 6.93
C LEU A 57 -8.46 -7.83 8.37
N PHE A 58 -8.76 -6.81 9.16
CA PHE A 58 -9.25 -6.96 10.53
C PHE A 58 -10.77 -6.96 10.56
N THR A 59 -11.35 -7.71 11.49
CA THR A 59 -12.77 -7.52 11.81
C THR A 59 -12.95 -6.24 12.65
N PRO A 60 -14.15 -5.64 12.68
CA PRO A 60 -14.44 -4.51 13.56
C PRO A 60 -14.12 -4.80 15.03
N GLU A 61 -14.37 -6.02 15.48
CA GLU A 61 -14.14 -6.48 16.85
C GLU A 61 -12.64 -6.57 17.15
N GLU A 62 -11.85 -7.17 16.24
CA GLU A 62 -10.38 -7.22 16.38
C GLU A 62 -9.77 -5.81 16.43
N LYS A 63 -10.30 -4.89 15.62
CA LYS A 63 -9.87 -3.48 15.64
C LYS A 63 -10.22 -2.80 16.96
N GLN A 64 -11.40 -3.06 17.52
CA GLN A 64 -11.81 -2.51 18.80
C GLN A 64 -10.94 -3.05 19.95
N ALA A 65 -10.65 -4.34 19.97
CA ALA A 65 -9.75 -4.96 20.95
C ALA A 65 -8.34 -4.34 20.90
N LEU A 66 -7.77 -4.18 19.70
CA LEU A 66 -6.48 -3.50 19.52
C LEU A 66 -6.46 -2.07 20.07
N SER A 67 -7.58 -1.36 19.94
CA SER A 67 -7.70 0.01 20.45
C SER A 67 -7.73 0.09 21.98
N GLN A 68 -8.11 -1.00 22.66
CA GLN A 68 -8.16 -1.07 24.12
C GLN A 68 -6.80 -1.47 24.72
N ASP A 69 -6.12 -2.43 24.08
CA ASP A 69 -4.85 -2.98 24.59
C ASP A 69 -3.63 -2.07 24.32
N CYS A 70 -3.77 -1.05 23.47
CA CYS A 70 -2.74 -0.07 23.09
C CYS A 70 -1.40 -0.68 22.61
N THR A 71 -1.39 -1.97 22.25
CA THR A 71 -0.18 -2.71 21.88
C THR A 71 -0.35 -3.35 20.49
N PRO A 72 0.57 -3.13 19.54
CA PRO A 72 0.48 -3.71 18.22
C PRO A 72 0.75 -5.22 18.24
N ASN A 73 -0.26 -6.01 17.89
CA ASN A 73 -0.11 -7.45 17.71
C ASN A 73 0.65 -7.80 16.41
N SER A 74 1.04 -9.07 16.27
CA SER A 74 1.77 -9.56 15.09
C SER A 74 0.98 -9.41 13.78
N LYS A 75 -0.35 -9.61 13.82
CA LYS A 75 -1.23 -9.42 12.66
C LYS A 75 -1.19 -7.98 12.14
N LEU A 76 -1.16 -6.99 13.04
CA LEU A 76 -1.09 -5.57 12.69
C LEU A 76 0.25 -5.24 12.03
N ARG A 77 1.35 -5.72 12.61
CA ARG A 77 2.71 -5.54 12.06
C ARG A 77 2.80 -6.12 10.64
N LEU A 78 2.33 -7.35 10.44
CA LEU A 78 2.29 -7.99 9.13
C LEU A 78 1.40 -7.23 8.14
N GLN A 79 0.23 -6.75 8.56
CA GLN A 79 -0.63 -5.95 7.67
C GLN A 79 0.10 -4.69 7.19
N VAL A 80 0.79 -3.97 8.08
CA VAL A 80 1.56 -2.78 7.69
C VAL A 80 2.69 -3.17 6.74
N GLU A 81 3.53 -4.13 7.12
CA GLU A 81 4.67 -4.58 6.32
C GLU A 81 4.25 -5.00 4.90
N HIS A 82 3.25 -5.87 4.78
CA HIS A 82 2.80 -6.37 3.47
C HIS A 82 2.20 -5.26 2.60
N VAL A 83 1.48 -4.31 3.18
CA VAL A 83 0.93 -3.18 2.43
C VAL A 83 2.04 -2.33 1.82
N PHE A 84 3.06 -1.98 2.60
CA PHE A 84 4.18 -1.16 2.09
C PHE A 84 5.11 -1.93 1.15
N GLN A 85 5.32 -3.23 1.37
CA GLN A 85 6.04 -4.11 0.44
C GLN A 85 5.31 -4.24 -0.90
N ALA A 86 4.00 -4.48 -0.88
CA ALA A 86 3.19 -4.55 -2.09
C ALA A 86 3.15 -3.22 -2.85
N MET A 87 3.14 -2.08 -2.14
CA MET A 87 3.30 -0.76 -2.76
C MET A 87 4.65 -0.61 -3.46
N ALA A 88 5.74 -1.01 -2.82
CA ALA A 88 7.08 -0.93 -3.41
C ALA A 88 7.16 -1.77 -4.69
N VAL A 89 6.70 -3.03 -4.66
CA VAL A 89 6.66 -3.91 -5.86
C VAL A 89 5.79 -3.30 -6.96
N THR A 90 4.64 -2.72 -6.61
CA THR A 90 3.74 -2.11 -7.59
C THR A 90 4.39 -0.90 -8.28
N LEU A 91 5.05 -0.04 -7.50
CA LEU A 91 5.77 1.11 -8.02
C LEU A 91 6.98 0.69 -8.86
N GLU A 92 7.69 -0.37 -8.48
CA GLU A 92 8.80 -0.92 -9.26
C GLU A 92 8.32 -1.42 -10.64
N VAL A 93 7.21 -2.15 -10.68
CA VAL A 93 6.60 -2.60 -11.95
C VAL A 93 6.14 -1.42 -12.82
N GLU A 94 5.58 -0.37 -12.22
CA GLU A 94 5.09 0.81 -12.96
C GLU A 94 6.23 1.71 -13.47
N THR A 95 7.37 1.75 -12.79
CA THR A 95 8.45 2.72 -13.05
C THR A 95 9.74 2.11 -13.60
N GLU A 96 9.88 0.78 -13.53
CA GLU A 96 11.11 0.03 -13.84
C GLU A 96 12.34 0.48 -13.01
N GLN A 97 12.10 1.14 -11.88
CA GLN A 97 13.13 1.54 -10.93
C GLN A 97 13.07 0.68 -9.67
N LEU A 98 14.24 0.36 -9.12
CA LEU A 98 14.35 -0.41 -7.88
C LEU A 98 13.66 0.33 -6.73
N MET A 99 12.68 -0.32 -6.11
CA MET A 99 11.95 0.19 -4.96
C MET A 99 12.27 -0.61 -3.71
N GLN A 100 12.30 0.08 -2.56
CA GLN A 100 12.47 -0.55 -1.26
C GLN A 100 11.40 -0.05 -0.30
N SER A 101 10.87 -0.95 0.53
CA SER A 101 9.99 -0.60 1.64
C SER A 101 10.70 -0.85 2.97
N MET A 102 10.52 0.05 3.93
CA MET A 102 10.99 -0.15 5.31
C MET A 102 9.87 0.21 6.28
N VAL A 103 9.61 -0.67 7.24
CA VAL A 103 8.62 -0.48 8.30
C VAL A 103 9.30 -0.73 9.63
N GLU A 104 9.24 0.26 10.51
CA GLU A 104 9.68 0.14 11.90
C GLU A 104 8.49 0.53 12.79
N MET A 105 8.26 -0.27 13.83
CA MET A 105 7.21 -0.05 14.80
C MET A 105 7.67 -0.54 16.17
N ASN A 106 7.69 0.34 17.16
CA ASN A 106 8.06 0.02 18.53
C ASN A 106 6.96 -0.78 19.27
N GLY A 107 7.20 -1.12 20.54
CA GLY A 107 6.27 -1.89 21.38
C GLY A 107 4.93 -1.22 21.63
N GLU A 108 4.80 0.08 21.41
CA GLU A 108 3.58 0.88 21.61
C GLU A 108 2.84 1.19 20.30
N GLY A 109 3.36 0.73 19.16
CA GLY A 109 2.74 0.99 17.86
C GLY A 109 3.11 2.34 17.24
N PHE A 110 4.13 3.01 17.77
CA PHE A 110 4.74 4.18 17.13
C PHE A 110 5.88 3.78 16.22
N GLY A 111 6.03 4.49 15.11
CA GLY A 111 7.15 4.27 14.20
C GLY A 111 6.91 4.91 12.86
N ARG A 112 7.45 4.29 11.81
CA ARG A 112 7.36 4.83 10.44
C ARG A 112 7.36 3.71 9.41
N ALA A 113 6.55 3.88 8.38
CA ALA A 113 6.59 3.08 7.18
C ALA A 113 6.94 3.97 5.99
N ILE A 114 7.94 3.54 5.20
CA ILE A 114 8.44 4.29 4.05
C ILE A 114 8.57 3.40 2.81
N VAL A 115 8.44 4.03 1.64
CA VAL A 115 8.86 3.47 0.35
C VAL A 115 9.84 4.44 -0.29
N SER A 116 10.94 3.93 -0.85
CA SER A 116 12.01 4.73 -1.42
C SER A 116 12.58 4.12 -2.71
N SER A 117 13.13 4.99 -3.58
CA SER A 117 13.96 4.64 -4.74
C SER A 117 15.28 5.40 -4.63
N GLY A 118 16.41 4.68 -4.62
CA GLY A 118 17.71 5.30 -4.36
C GLY A 118 17.72 6.07 -3.03
N ARG A 119 17.96 7.38 -3.09
CA ARG A 119 17.93 8.28 -1.90
C ARG A 119 16.61 9.03 -1.75
N LEU A 120 15.66 8.84 -2.66
CA LEU A 120 14.37 9.53 -2.65
C LEU A 120 13.34 8.73 -1.83
N ILE A 121 12.82 9.33 -0.77
CA ILE A 121 11.67 8.80 -0.04
C ILE A 121 10.39 9.20 -0.80
N LEU A 122 9.73 8.23 -1.39
CA LEU A 122 8.52 8.40 -2.21
C LEU A 122 7.25 8.41 -1.36
N SER A 123 7.25 7.63 -0.28
CA SER A 123 6.14 7.55 0.66
C SER A 123 6.68 7.56 2.08
N SER A 124 6.09 8.36 2.96
CA SER A 124 6.46 8.39 4.37
C SER A 124 5.24 8.53 5.26
N VAL A 125 4.93 7.46 5.98
CA VAL A 125 3.73 7.37 6.82
C VAL A 125 4.16 7.15 8.26
N THR A 126 3.85 8.12 9.11
CA THR A 126 4.01 7.97 10.57
C THR A 126 3.01 6.93 11.08
N LEU A 127 3.51 5.94 11.82
CA LEU A 127 2.69 4.96 12.51
C LEU A 127 2.45 5.47 13.93
N ARG A 128 1.17 5.50 14.32
CA ARG A 128 0.73 5.84 15.67
C ARG A 128 -0.53 5.06 15.96
N ALA A 129 -0.59 4.44 17.14
CA ALA A 129 -1.72 3.65 17.59
C ALA A 129 -3.05 4.39 17.33
N GLY A 130 -3.94 3.76 16.56
CA GLY A 130 -5.33 4.21 16.32
C GLY A 130 -5.58 5.14 15.12
N LEU A 131 -4.55 5.71 14.47
CA LEU A 131 -4.78 6.76 13.45
C LEU A 131 -5.08 6.26 12.03
N ARG A 132 -4.57 5.09 11.65
CA ARG A 132 -4.69 4.62 10.25
C ARG A 132 -4.82 3.12 10.09
N PHE A 133 -3.98 2.37 10.79
CA PHE A 133 -4.05 0.91 10.85
C PHE A 133 -4.74 0.46 12.15
N PRO A 134 -5.40 -0.72 12.17
CA PRO A 134 -5.58 -1.63 11.03
C PRO A 134 -6.71 -1.24 10.07
N PHE A 135 -6.64 -1.76 8.85
CA PHE A 135 -7.72 -1.74 7.86
C PHE A 135 -8.71 -2.88 8.08
N THR A 136 -9.99 -2.54 8.02
CA THR A 136 -11.13 -3.49 8.11
C THR A 136 -11.94 -3.56 6.81
N SER A 137 -11.49 -2.88 5.75
CA SER A 137 -12.19 -2.77 4.48
C SER A 137 -11.19 -2.63 3.34
N ALA A 138 -11.33 -3.47 2.31
CA ALA A 138 -10.50 -3.44 1.11
C ALA A 138 -10.59 -2.08 0.41
N ALA A 139 -11.80 -1.53 0.23
CA ALA A 139 -11.98 -0.21 -0.38
C ALA A 139 -11.24 0.92 0.35
N LYS A 140 -11.17 0.87 1.70
CA LYS A 140 -10.40 1.86 2.47
C LYS A 140 -8.90 1.69 2.31
N LEU A 141 -8.43 0.44 2.25
CA LEU A 141 -7.04 0.10 1.98
C LEU A 141 -6.64 0.58 0.57
N GLU A 142 -7.39 0.19 -0.45
CA GLU A 142 -7.17 0.57 -1.85
C GLU A 142 -7.14 2.08 -2.04
N LYS A 143 -8.10 2.81 -1.46
CA LYS A 143 -8.11 4.28 -1.51
C LYS A 143 -6.85 4.87 -0.89
N PHE A 144 -6.40 4.33 0.24
CA PHE A 144 -5.19 4.80 0.91
C PHE A 144 -3.96 4.56 0.03
N VAL A 145 -3.74 3.33 -0.44
CA VAL A 145 -2.55 3.00 -1.23
C VAL A 145 -2.54 3.69 -2.58
N LEU A 146 -3.70 3.87 -3.22
CA LEU A 146 -3.80 4.60 -4.49
C LEU A 146 -3.35 6.06 -4.33
N ASN A 147 -3.80 6.73 -3.27
CA ASN A 147 -3.37 8.10 -2.98
C ASN A 147 -1.86 8.15 -2.75
N GLN A 148 -1.32 7.24 -1.92
CA GLN A 148 0.12 7.20 -1.68
C GLN A 148 0.93 6.91 -2.95
N MET A 149 0.47 6.01 -3.82
CA MET A 149 1.16 5.67 -5.07
C MET A 149 1.10 6.81 -6.09
N ARG A 150 -0.02 7.53 -6.19
CA ARG A 150 -0.12 8.73 -7.05
C ARG A 150 0.85 9.81 -6.59
N GLU A 151 0.83 10.13 -5.30
CA GLU A 151 1.76 11.11 -4.73
C GLU A 151 3.22 10.69 -4.92
N ALA A 152 3.53 9.40 -4.75
CA ALA A 152 4.85 8.84 -4.99
C ALA A 152 5.30 9.00 -6.45
N LEU A 153 4.44 8.69 -7.42
CA LEU A 153 4.75 8.80 -8.84
C LEU A 153 4.96 10.27 -9.24
N ASP A 154 4.06 11.16 -8.80
CA ASP A 154 4.19 12.60 -9.06
C ASP A 154 5.44 13.19 -8.41
N TRP A 155 5.87 12.65 -7.26
CA TRP A 155 7.07 13.07 -6.56
C TRP A 155 8.34 12.55 -7.23
N LEU A 156 8.30 11.30 -7.71
CA LEU A 156 9.39 10.69 -8.47
C LEU A 156 9.67 11.47 -9.76
N ASP A 157 8.62 11.81 -10.52
CA ASP A 157 8.74 12.56 -11.78
C ASP A 157 9.41 13.93 -11.59
N ARG A 158 9.23 14.54 -10.42
CA ARG A 158 9.82 15.84 -10.07
C ARG A 158 11.27 15.76 -9.58
N HIS A 159 11.72 14.58 -9.14
CA HIS A 159 13.00 14.39 -8.43
C HIS A 159 13.79 13.18 -8.93
N GLN A 160 13.73 12.90 -10.24
CA GLN A 160 14.42 11.76 -10.84
C GLN A 160 15.94 11.81 -10.59
N GLU A 161 16.52 12.99 -10.48
CA GLU A 161 17.94 13.19 -10.14
C GLU A 161 18.31 12.61 -8.77
N VAL A 162 17.40 12.67 -7.79
CA VAL A 162 17.62 12.14 -6.44
C VAL A 162 17.48 10.63 -6.42
N ALA A 163 16.53 10.08 -7.18
CA ALA A 163 16.35 8.65 -7.33
C ALA A 163 17.52 8.00 -8.08
N ALA A 164 18.08 8.67 -9.08
CA ALA A 164 19.23 8.19 -9.86
C ALA A 164 20.57 8.28 -9.12
N ALA A 165 20.67 9.11 -8.08
CA ALA A 165 21.86 9.26 -7.26
C ALA A 165 22.09 8.01 -6.39
N ARG A 166 22.90 7.07 -6.89
CA ARG A 166 23.37 5.88 -6.16
C ARG A 166 24.45 6.26 -5.17
#